data_AF-A0A6M3IPM4-F1
#
_entry.id   AF-A0A6M3IPM4-F1
#
_cell.length_a   1.000
_cell.length_b   1.000
_cell.length_c   1.000
_cell.angle_alpha   90.00
_cell.angle_beta   90.00
_cell.angle_gamma   90.00
#
_symmetry.space_group_name_H-M   'P 1'
#
loop_
_entity.id
_entity.type
_entity.pdbx_description
1 polymer ?
#
loop_
_entity_poly.entity_id
_entity_poly.type
_entity_poly.pdbx_seq_one_letter_code
_entity_poly.pdbx_strand_id
1 'polypeptide(L)'
;MTKSELQALLRTEVKGLSTYLENDDYLNACNDASRETGWSFPVSTDFKILWQKQRAKRYLFFYLFSESSYKFKYKQINLQQRFDHLERLIKMLDKEFMDVQEARPDAFANVSTFNLFGAKVDAGFAYESQTGVDITYETVQEVLVTPNENS
;
A
#
# COMPACT_ATOMS: atom_id res chain seq x y z
N MET A 1 5.43 17.44 -5.04
CA MET A 1 4.16 16.94 -5.57
C MET A 1 3.09 16.99 -4.49
N THR A 2 2.07 17.82 -4.71
CA THR A 2 0.86 17.88 -3.89
C THR A 2 -0.12 16.78 -4.27
N LYS A 3 -1.15 16.57 -3.44
CA LYS A 3 -2.20 15.57 -3.71
C LYS A 3 -3.00 15.91 -4.98
N SER A 4 -3.34 17.18 -5.18
CA SER A 4 -4.08 17.63 -6.37
C SER A 4 -3.27 17.47 -7.65
N GLU A 5 -1.96 17.77 -7.61
CA GLU A 5 -1.04 17.51 -8.72
C GLU A 5 -1.00 16.03 -9.10
N LEU A 6 -0.92 15.13 -8.10
CA LEU A 6 -0.93 13.71 -8.36
C LEU A 6 -2.26 13.26 -9.00
N GLN A 7 -3.40 13.74 -8.51
CA GLN A 7 -4.71 13.42 -9.12
C GLN A 7 -4.78 13.87 -10.58
N ALA A 8 -4.29 15.07 -10.89
CA ALA A 8 -4.27 15.60 -12.26
C ALA A 8 -3.37 14.73 -13.17
N LEU A 9 -2.21 14.30 -12.66
CA LEU A 9 -1.32 13.38 -13.36
C LEU A 9 -1.97 12.02 -13.60
N LEU A 10 -2.60 11.43 -12.59
CA LEU A 10 -3.25 10.12 -12.71
C LEU A 10 -4.36 10.11 -13.77
N ARG A 11 -5.18 11.17 -13.84
CA ARG A 11 -6.19 11.31 -14.91
C ARG A 11 -5.58 11.38 -16.30
N THR A 12 -4.39 11.97 -16.39
CA THR A 12 -3.67 12.11 -17.67
C THR A 12 -2.97 10.81 -18.07
N GLU A 13 -2.48 10.03 -17.12
CA GLU A 13 -1.74 8.79 -17.38
C GLU A 13 -2.66 7.58 -17.55
N VAL A 14 -3.80 7.54 -16.85
CA VAL A 14 -4.79 6.44 -16.92
C VAL A 14 -5.86 6.76 -17.98
N LYS A 15 -5.41 7.02 -19.22
CA LYS A 15 -6.31 7.38 -20.33
C LYS A 15 -7.23 6.21 -20.70
N GLY A 16 -8.51 6.52 -20.95
CA GLY A 16 -9.52 5.53 -21.37
C GLY A 16 -10.20 4.78 -20.24
N LEU A 17 -9.68 4.86 -19.01
CA LEU A 17 -10.33 4.31 -17.81
C LEU A 17 -11.10 5.38 -17.02
N SER A 18 -10.97 6.65 -17.40
CA SER A 18 -11.65 7.79 -16.78
C SER A 18 -13.18 7.72 -16.85
N THR A 19 -13.74 6.93 -17.76
CA THR A 19 -15.20 6.69 -17.84
C THR A 19 -15.73 5.78 -16.74
N TYR A 20 -14.85 5.01 -16.09
CA TYR A 20 -15.19 4.07 -15.03
C TYR A 20 -14.75 4.57 -13.64
N LEU A 21 -14.01 5.68 -13.58
CA LEU A 21 -13.42 6.20 -12.36
C LEU A 21 -13.93 7.61 -12.09
N GLU A 22 -14.50 7.80 -10.91
CA GLU A 22 -15.00 9.08 -10.42
C GLU A 22 -13.90 9.85 -9.69
N ASN A 23 -14.17 11.12 -9.36
CA ASN A 23 -13.19 11.95 -8.65
C ASN A 23 -12.75 11.36 -7.31
N ASP A 24 -13.68 10.72 -6.61
CA ASP A 24 -13.45 10.10 -5.32
C ASP A 24 -12.51 8.90 -5.43
N ASP A 25 -12.52 8.17 -6.54
CA ASP A 25 -11.58 7.06 -6.77
C ASP A 25 -10.14 7.56 -6.83
N TYR A 26 -9.88 8.66 -7.52
CA TYR A 26 -8.53 9.25 -7.55
C TYR A 26 -8.10 9.76 -6.17
N LEU A 27 -9.02 10.33 -5.41
CA LEU A 27 -8.75 10.81 -4.05
C LEU A 27 -8.44 9.63 -3.11
N ASN A 28 -9.27 8.59 -3.14
CA ASN A 28 -9.11 7.38 -2.33
C ASN A 28 -7.82 6.65 -2.67
N ALA A 29 -7.51 6.49 -3.97
CA ALA A 29 -6.26 5.87 -4.40
C ALA A 29 -5.02 6.64 -3.92
N CYS A 30 -5.06 7.98 -3.91
CA CYS A 30 -3.97 8.78 -3.35
C CYS A 30 -3.85 8.61 -1.82
N ASN A 31 -4.98 8.52 -1.11
CA ASN A 31 -4.99 8.32 0.33
C ASN A 31 -4.47 6.93 0.71
N ASP A 32 -4.91 5.90 -0.02
CA ASP A 32 -4.50 4.51 0.17
C ASP A 32 -3.00 4.35 -0.08
N ALA A 33 -2.50 4.92 -1.18
CA ALA A 33 -1.06 4.96 -1.47
C ALA A 33 -0.26 5.65 -0.35
N SER A 34 -0.77 6.75 0.23
CA SER A 34 -0.12 7.42 1.36
C SER A 34 -0.12 6.58 2.64
N ARG A 35 -1.20 5.82 2.89
CA ARG A 35 -1.27 4.91 4.04
C ARG A 35 -0.29 3.76 3.90
N GLU A 36 -0.22 3.16 2.71
CA GLU A 36 0.66 2.04 2.42
C GLU A 36 2.14 2.43 2.45
N THR A 37 2.49 3.55 1.81
CA THR A 37 3.88 4.05 1.77
C THR A 37 4.29 4.80 3.03
N GLY A 38 3.37 5.11 3.94
CA GLY A 38 3.63 5.95 5.11
C GLY A 38 4.01 7.40 4.79
N TRP A 39 3.91 7.84 3.53
CA TRP A 39 4.29 9.20 3.12
C TRP A 39 3.08 10.14 3.08
N SER A 40 3.22 11.27 3.77
CA SER A 40 2.26 12.36 3.73
C SER A 40 2.55 13.31 2.56
N PHE A 41 1.48 13.87 1.98
CA PHE A 41 1.63 14.98 1.03
C PHE A 41 1.97 16.27 1.76
N PRO A 42 2.77 17.17 1.16
CA PRO A 42 3.39 17.06 -0.16
C PRO A 42 4.66 16.19 -0.15
N VAL A 43 4.84 15.41 -1.22
CA VAL A 43 6.00 14.52 -1.42
C VAL A 43 7.06 15.24 -2.26
N SER A 44 8.31 15.30 -1.79
CA SER A 44 9.37 16.12 -2.41
C SER A 44 10.45 15.34 -3.16
N THR A 45 10.75 14.10 -2.75
CA THR A 45 11.82 13.30 -3.36
C THR A 45 11.32 12.58 -4.62
N ASP A 46 12.09 12.62 -5.71
CA ASP A 46 11.73 11.95 -6.99
C ASP A 46 11.39 10.46 -6.81
N PHE A 47 12.17 9.76 -5.99
CA PHE A 47 11.90 8.37 -5.62
C PHE A 47 10.51 8.20 -5.00
N LYS A 48 10.19 9.03 -3.99
CA LYS A 48 8.90 8.97 -3.31
C LYS A 48 7.76 9.38 -4.23
N ILE A 49 7.97 10.37 -5.10
CA ILE A 49 7.01 10.81 -6.11
C ILE A 49 6.68 9.67 -7.09
N LEU A 50 7.71 8.97 -7.59
CA LEU A 50 7.55 7.83 -8.49
C LEU A 50 6.72 6.73 -7.84
N TRP A 51 7.10 6.32 -6.63
CA TRP A 51 6.43 5.22 -5.93
C TRP A 51 5.03 5.58 -5.45
N GLN A 52 4.81 6.80 -4.96
CA GLN A 52 3.47 7.30 -4.64
C GLN A 52 2.55 7.21 -5.85
N LYS A 53 3.06 7.54 -7.04
CA LYS A 53 2.32 7.44 -8.30
C LYS A 53 2.02 5.99 -8.69
N GLN A 54 2.99 5.09 -8.57
CA GLN A 54 2.80 3.67 -8.89
C GLN A 54 1.80 3.00 -7.94
N ARG A 55 1.90 3.29 -6.62
CA ARG A 55 0.95 2.75 -5.63
C ARG A 55 -0.46 3.30 -5.85
N ALA A 56 -0.60 4.58 -6.15
CA ALA A 56 -1.92 5.13 -6.49
C ALA A 56 -2.53 4.47 -7.74
N LYS A 57 -1.74 4.20 -8.80
CA LYS A 57 -2.22 3.45 -9.97
C LYS A 57 -2.65 2.03 -9.63
N ARG A 58 -1.91 1.35 -8.77
CA ARG A 58 -2.25 0.00 -8.29
C ARG A 58 -3.65 -0.01 -7.65
N TYR A 59 -3.97 0.98 -6.82
CA TYR A 59 -5.31 1.10 -6.23
C TYR A 59 -6.40 1.42 -7.27
N LEU A 60 -6.13 2.27 -8.26
CA LEU A 60 -7.07 2.52 -9.35
C LEU A 60 -7.36 1.24 -10.17
N PHE A 61 -6.34 0.44 -10.47
CA PHE A 61 -6.54 -0.85 -11.13
C PHE A 61 -7.32 -1.84 -10.25
N PHE A 62 -7.10 -1.79 -8.93
CA PHE A 62 -7.88 -2.58 -7.98
C PHE A 62 -9.35 -2.20 -7.96
N TYR A 63 -9.69 -0.91 -8.03
CA TYR A 63 -11.08 -0.47 -8.11
C TYR A 63 -11.76 -0.99 -9.39
N LEU A 64 -11.10 -0.86 -10.55
CA LEU A 64 -11.58 -1.42 -11.82
C LEU A 64 -11.73 -2.96 -11.78
N PHE A 65 -10.80 -3.62 -11.10
CA PHE A 65 -10.84 -5.07 -10.90
C PHE A 65 -12.05 -5.48 -10.05
N SER A 66 -12.32 -4.77 -8.95
CA SER A 66 -13.48 -5.02 -8.10
C SER A 66 -14.81 -4.73 -8.80
N GLU A 67 -14.87 -3.71 -9.66
CA GLU A 67 -16.05 -3.45 -10.48
C GLU A 67 -16.28 -4.58 -11.50
N SER A 68 -15.20 -5.07 -12.11
CA SER A 68 -15.24 -6.14 -13.10
C SER A 68 -15.56 -7.50 -12.48
N SER A 69 -15.14 -7.76 -11.24
CA SER A 69 -15.39 -9.02 -10.54
C SER A 69 -16.89 -9.26 -10.32
N TYR A 70 -17.63 -8.21 -9.99
CA TYR A 70 -19.09 -8.31 -9.83
C TYR A 70 -19.81 -8.63 -11.15
N LYS A 71 -19.27 -8.14 -12.27
CA LYS A 71 -19.86 -8.34 -13.61
C LYS A 71 -19.44 -9.66 -14.25
N PHE A 72 -18.57 -10.43 -13.60
CA PHE A 72 -18.02 -11.67 -14.15
C PHE A 72 -19.12 -12.71 -14.43
N LYS A 73 -19.20 -13.15 -15.68
CA LYS A 73 -20.06 -14.26 -16.13
C LYS A 73 -19.19 -15.33 -16.78
N TYR A 74 -19.36 -16.58 -16.34
CA TYR A 74 -18.56 -17.76 -16.69
C TYR A 74 -18.36 -18.04 -18.21
N LYS A 75 -19.04 -17.33 -19.11
CA LYS A 75 -18.95 -17.54 -20.58
C LYS A 75 -18.52 -16.31 -21.39
N GLN A 76 -18.12 -15.21 -20.74
CA GLN A 76 -17.67 -14.00 -21.45
C GLN A 76 -16.14 -13.93 -21.52
N ILE A 77 -15.57 -14.46 -22.61
CA ILE A 77 -14.11 -14.52 -22.85
C ILE A 77 -13.44 -13.15 -22.76
N ASN A 78 -14.05 -12.10 -23.32
CA ASN A 78 -13.51 -10.74 -23.29
C ASN A 78 -13.41 -10.18 -21.86
N LEU A 79 -14.42 -10.44 -21.02
CA LEU A 79 -14.41 -9.94 -19.64
C LEU A 79 -13.38 -10.68 -18.78
N GLN A 80 -13.24 -11.99 -19.00
CA GLN A 80 -12.22 -12.79 -18.34
C GLN A 80 -10.80 -12.32 -18.68
N GLN A 81 -10.52 -12.05 -19.96
CA GLN A 81 -9.21 -11.51 -20.37
C GLN A 81 -8.89 -10.14 -19.72
N ARG A 82 -9.89 -9.27 -19.57
CA ARG A 82 -9.71 -7.98 -18.88
C ARG A 82 -9.42 -8.17 -17.39
N PHE A 83 -10.16 -9.08 -16.77
CA PHE A 83 -9.99 -9.42 -15.36
C PHE A 83 -8.59 -9.98 -15.09
N ASP A 84 -8.17 -10.98 -15.87
CA ASP A 84 -6.85 -11.60 -15.78
C ASP A 84 -5.72 -10.59 -16.04
N HIS A 85 -5.94 -9.65 -16.97
CA HIS A 85 -4.99 -8.59 -17.26
C HIS A 85 -4.82 -7.61 -16.08
N LEU A 86 -5.92 -7.14 -15.50
CA LEU A 86 -5.89 -6.27 -14.32
C LEU A 86 -5.24 -6.97 -13.12
N GLU A 87 -5.58 -8.24 -12.88
CA GLU A 87 -4.97 -9.04 -11.83
C GLU A 87 -3.45 -9.15 -12.01
N ARG A 88 -3.00 -9.44 -13.23
CA ARG A 88 -1.57 -9.54 -13.55
C ARG A 88 -0.84 -8.22 -13.34
N LEU A 89 -1.44 -7.09 -13.73
CA LEU A 89 -0.86 -5.76 -13.52
C LEU A 89 -0.71 -5.44 -12.03
N ILE A 90 -1.74 -5.73 -11.23
CA ILE A 90 -1.71 -5.50 -9.77
C ILE A 90 -0.60 -6.36 -9.14
N LYS A 91 -0.52 -7.65 -9.45
CA LYS A 91 0.52 -8.56 -8.95
C LYS A 91 1.93 -8.10 -9.32
N MET A 92 2.11 -7.59 -10.54
CA MET A 92 3.38 -7.05 -11.00
C MET A 92 3.79 -5.80 -10.21
N LEU A 93 2.88 -4.85 -10.02
CA LEU A 93 3.14 -3.63 -9.24
C LEU A 93 3.38 -3.91 -7.76
N ASP A 94 2.71 -4.91 -7.19
CA ASP A 94 2.94 -5.36 -5.81
C ASP A 94 4.32 -6.01 -5.68
N LYS A 95 4.72 -6.85 -6.64
CA LYS A 95 6.06 -7.45 -6.67
C LYS A 95 7.16 -6.38 -6.80
N GLU A 96 7.04 -5.47 -7.77
CA GLU A 96 8.02 -4.39 -7.97
C GLU A 96 8.16 -3.53 -6.72
N PHE A 97 7.07 -3.31 -5.98
CA PHE A 97 7.11 -2.57 -4.73
C PHE A 97 7.84 -3.32 -3.62
N MET A 98 7.57 -4.61 -3.45
CA MET A 98 8.29 -5.48 -2.50
C MET A 98 9.79 -5.52 -2.81
N ASP A 99 10.15 -5.74 -4.07
CA ASP A 99 11.55 -5.78 -4.52
C ASP A 99 12.29 -4.48 -4.18
N VAL A 100 11.61 -3.33 -4.27
CA VAL A 100 12.19 -2.02 -3.92
C VAL A 100 12.23 -1.75 -2.43
N GLN A 101 11.26 -2.23 -1.66
CA GLN A 101 11.31 -2.17 -0.20
C GLN A 101 12.48 -2.99 0.34
N GLU A 102 12.74 -4.16 -0.24
CA GLU A 102 13.90 -4.99 0.11
C GLU A 102 15.23 -4.35 -0.33
N ALA A 103 15.29 -3.76 -1.51
CA ALA A 103 16.51 -3.13 -2.02
C ALA A 103 16.87 -1.79 -1.36
N ARG A 104 15.87 -1.06 -0.85
CA ARG A 104 16.05 0.28 -0.24
C ARG A 104 15.21 0.46 1.03
N PRO A 105 15.48 -0.32 2.08
CA PRO A 105 14.73 -0.21 3.33
C PRO A 105 14.88 1.17 3.98
N ASP A 106 16.00 1.86 3.76
CA ASP A 106 16.29 3.22 4.22
C ASP A 106 15.26 4.25 3.72
N ALA A 107 14.80 4.11 2.47
CA ALA A 107 13.81 5.00 1.88
C ALA A 107 12.40 4.81 2.49
N PHE A 108 12.17 3.69 3.16
CA PHE A 108 10.92 3.31 3.83
C PHE A 108 11.08 3.20 5.36
N ALA A 109 12.21 3.60 5.95
CA ALA A 109 12.49 3.38 7.37
C ALA A 109 11.57 4.17 8.34
N ASN A 110 10.91 5.23 7.84
CA ASN A 110 9.86 5.96 8.58
C ASN A 110 8.45 5.41 8.35
N VAL A 111 8.32 4.32 7.58
CA VAL A 111 7.08 3.57 7.45
C VAL A 111 7.07 2.61 8.63
N SER A 112 6.09 2.79 9.53
CA SER A 112 5.91 1.93 10.69
C SER A 112 6.14 0.47 10.30
N THR A 113 7.08 -0.19 10.96
CA THR A 113 7.40 -1.62 10.79
C THR A 113 6.15 -2.50 10.90
N PHE A 114 5.12 -1.99 11.58
CA PHE A 114 3.77 -2.56 11.66
C PHE A 114 3.08 -2.73 10.30
N ASN A 115 3.30 -1.81 9.35
CA ASN A 115 2.74 -1.87 8.00
C ASN A 115 3.59 -2.72 7.04
N LEU A 116 4.89 -2.90 7.34
CA LEU A 116 5.82 -3.67 6.49
C LEU A 116 5.74 -5.18 6.73
N PHE A 117 5.44 -5.61 7.95
CA PHE A 117 5.43 -7.03 8.33
C PHE A 117 4.07 -7.55 8.80
N GLY A 118 3.03 -6.71 8.76
CA GLY A 118 1.79 -6.96 9.51
C GLY A 118 2.08 -7.00 11.01
N ALA A 119 1.04 -7.17 11.82
CA ALA A 119 1.23 -7.46 13.23
C ALA A 119 2.06 -8.74 13.34
N LYS A 120 3.35 -8.62 13.70
CA LYS A 120 4.11 -9.75 14.19
C LYS A 120 3.39 -10.22 15.43
N VAL A 121 2.67 -11.34 15.33
CA VAL A 121 2.23 -12.07 16.53
C VAL A 121 3.53 -12.62 17.11
N ASP A 122 4.18 -11.84 17.96
CA ASP A 122 5.28 -12.36 18.74
C ASP A 122 4.69 -13.45 19.64
N ALA A 123 5.21 -14.67 19.52
CA ALA A 123 4.76 -15.82 20.31
C ALA A 123 5.33 -15.75 21.74
N GLY A 124 5.28 -14.56 22.36
CA GLY A 124 5.81 -14.28 23.68
C GLY A 124 4.77 -13.52 24.49
N PHE A 125 4.44 -14.06 25.66
CA PHE A 125 3.60 -13.37 26.63
C PHE A 125 4.30 -12.08 27.08
N ALA A 126 3.59 -10.97 27.03
CA ALA A 126 4.09 -9.69 27.54
C ALA A 126 3.40 -9.41 28.87
N TYR A 127 4.20 -9.13 29.90
CA TYR A 127 3.71 -8.81 31.24
C TYR A 127 4.13 -7.39 31.61
N GLU A 128 3.23 -6.64 32.25
CA GLU A 128 3.54 -5.33 32.80
C GLU A 128 4.64 -5.48 33.87
N SER A 129 5.74 -4.75 33.69
CA SER A 129 6.98 -4.92 34.46
C SER A 129 6.87 -4.62 35.95
N GLN A 130 5.81 -3.94 36.39
CA GLN A 130 5.56 -3.63 37.80
C GLN A 130 4.49 -4.51 38.46
N THR A 131 3.50 -4.99 37.72
CA THR A 131 2.33 -5.68 38.28
C THR A 131 2.21 -7.14 37.85
N GLY A 132 2.91 -7.55 36.78
CA GLY A 132 2.80 -8.89 36.19
C GLY A 132 1.48 -9.13 35.46
N VAL A 133 0.70 -8.08 35.19
CA VAL A 133 -0.54 -8.19 34.42
C VAL A 133 -0.22 -8.55 32.97
N ASP A 134 -0.94 -9.54 32.44
CA ASP A 134 -0.83 -9.97 31.05
C ASP A 134 -1.38 -8.87 30.12
N ILE A 135 -0.49 -8.30 29.32
CA ILE A 135 -0.77 -7.25 28.33
C ILE A 135 -0.55 -7.75 26.90
N THR A 136 -0.54 -9.08 26.70
CA THR A 136 -0.25 -9.74 25.41
C THR A 136 -1.16 -9.27 24.28
N TYR A 137 -2.37 -8.79 24.59
CA TYR A 137 -3.36 -8.34 23.61
C TYR A 137 -3.61 -6.83 23.60
N GLU A 138 -2.83 -6.05 24.35
CA GLU A 138 -2.96 -4.59 24.34
C GLU A 138 -2.26 -3.99 23.12
N THR A 139 -2.94 -3.06 22.44
CA THR A 139 -2.57 -2.50 21.12
C THR A 139 -1.32 -1.62 21.10
N VAL A 140 -0.61 -1.51 22.23
CA VAL A 140 0.54 -0.62 22.41
C VAL A 140 1.77 -1.45 22.83
N GLN A 141 2.18 -2.38 21.96
CA GLN A 141 3.52 -2.96 22.07
C GLN A 141 4.43 -2.26 21.06
N GLU A 142 5.06 -1.18 21.50
CA GLU A 142 6.18 -0.61 20.75
C GLU A 142 7.35 -1.59 20.80
N VAL A 143 8.00 -1.80 19.66
CA VAL A 143 9.18 -2.65 19.56
C VAL A 143 10.30 -2.01 20.37
N LEU A 144 10.60 -2.59 21.54
CA LEU A 144 11.80 -2.28 22.31
C LEU A 144 13.03 -2.81 21.55
N VAL A 145 13.53 -2.04 20.58
CA VAL A 145 14.86 -2.23 20.04
C VAL A 145 15.84 -1.61 21.03
N THR A 146 16.31 -2.38 22.00
CA THR A 146 17.54 -2.03 22.72
C THR A 146 18.73 -2.47 21.86
N PRO A 147 19.62 -1.55 21.45
CA PRO A 147 20.88 -1.98 20.87
C PRO A 147 21.63 -2.77 21.94
N ASN A 148 21.94 -4.03 21.62
CA ASN A 148 22.78 -4.86 22.47
C ASN A 148 24.21 -4.34 22.30
N GLU A 149 24.65 -3.45 23.19
CA GLU A 149 26.07 -3.20 23.38
C GLU A 149 26.69 -4.47 23.96
N ASN A 150 27.13 -5.38 23.08
CA ASN A 150 28.28 -6.27 23.26
C ASN A 150 28.40 -7.23 22.06
N SER A 151 29.21 -6.83 21.08
CA SER A 151 30.26 -7.64 20.42
C SER A 151 31.05 -6.76 19.46
#